data_AF-A0A1G3GZP5-F1
#
_entry.id   AF-A0A1G3GZP5-F1
#
_cell.length_a   1.000
_cell.length_b   1.000
_cell.length_c   1.000
_cell.angle_alpha   90.00
_cell.angle_beta   90.00
_cell.angle_gamma   90.00
#
_symmetry.space_group_name_H-M   'P 1'
#
loop_
_entity.id
_entity.type
_entity.pdbx_description
1 polymer ?
#
loop_
_entity_poly.entity_id
_entity_poly.type
_entity_poly.pdbx_seq_one_letter_code
_entity_poly.pdbx_strand_id
1 'polypeptide(L)'
;MQLKGSKTEGNLKAAFAGESQANRRYLYFANKADIEGYNDVSAVFRSTAEGETGHAHGHLEYLETCGDPATGLPFGETALNLKTAIAGETHEYTDMYP
;
A
#
# COMPACT_ATOMS: atom_id res chain seq x y z
N MET A 1 1.89 -21.78 -12.75
CA MET A 1 1.52 -20.63 -13.60
C MET A 1 2.42 -19.47 -13.18
N GLN A 2 3.06 -18.75 -14.10
CA GLN A 2 3.96 -17.64 -13.75
C GLN A 2 3.12 -16.41 -13.38
N LEU A 3 3.36 -15.81 -12.21
CA LEU A 3 2.59 -14.66 -11.74
C LEU A 3 2.97 -13.39 -12.52
N LYS A 4 4.27 -13.16 -12.73
CA LYS A 4 4.79 -12.03 -13.51
C LYS A 4 4.29 -12.06 -14.97
N GLY A 5 3.78 -10.93 -15.43
CA GLY A 5 3.15 -10.74 -16.74
C GLY A 5 1.71 -11.24 -16.84
N SER A 6 1.14 -11.79 -15.77
CA SER A 6 -0.22 -12.33 -15.79
C SER A 6 -1.29 -11.27 -15.49
N LYS A 7 -2.54 -11.57 -15.86
CA LYS A 7 -3.71 -10.79 -15.41
C LYS A 7 -3.81 -10.73 -13.89
N THR A 8 -3.38 -11.80 -13.20
CA THR A 8 -3.40 -11.87 -11.74
C THR A 8 -2.41 -10.90 -11.10
N GLU A 9 -1.23 -10.67 -11.69
CA GLU A 9 -0.32 -9.62 -11.23
C GLU A 9 -1.00 -8.24 -11.30
N GLY A 10 -1.63 -7.93 -12.44
CA GLY A 10 -2.36 -6.67 -12.59
C GLY A 10 -3.48 -6.50 -11.55
N ASN A 11 -4.23 -7.57 -11.27
CA ASN A 11 -5.27 -7.56 -10.26
C ASN A 11 -4.70 -7.35 -8.84
N LEU A 12 -3.57 -7.98 -8.50
CA LEU A 12 -2.90 -7.81 -7.21
C LEU A 12 -2.39 -6.38 -7.02
N LYS A 13 -1.80 -5.76 -8.06
CA LYS A 13 -1.38 -4.36 -8.01
C LYS A 13 -2.58 -3.42 -7.78
N ALA A 14 -3.68 -3.66 -8.49
CA ALA A 14 -4.90 -2.89 -8.32
C ALA A 14 -5.51 -3.06 -6.92
N ALA A 15 -5.51 -4.28 -6.38
CA ALA A 15 -5.98 -4.56 -5.03
C ALA A 15 -5.10 -3.87 -3.98
N PHE A 16 -3.76 -4.02 -4.08
CA PHE A 16 -2.81 -3.31 -3.20
C PHE A 16 -3.04 -1.79 -3.20
N ALA A 17 -3.23 -1.19 -4.37
CA ALA A 17 -3.52 0.25 -4.47
C ALA A 17 -4.87 0.62 -3.83
N GLY A 18 -5.89 -0.22 -4.00
CA GLY A 18 -7.21 -0.04 -3.40
C GLY A 18 -7.18 -0.10 -1.87
N GLU A 19 -6.57 -1.15 -1.31
CA GLU A 19 -6.47 -1.34 0.14
C GLU A 19 -5.59 -0.28 0.80
N SER A 20 -4.52 0.15 0.12
CA SER A 20 -3.68 1.27 0.59
C SER A 20 -4.46 2.58 0.67
N GLN A 21 -5.32 2.87 -0.33
CA GLN A 21 -6.21 4.04 -0.29
C GLN A 21 -7.30 3.90 0.77
N ALA A 22 -7.86 2.71 0.96
CA ALA A 22 -8.86 2.44 1.99
C ALA A 22 -8.29 2.68 3.39
N ASN A 23 -7.12 2.12 3.71
CA ASN A 23 -6.40 2.37 4.96
C ASN A 23 -6.26 3.88 5.26
N ARG A 24 -5.71 4.65 4.30
CA ARG A 24 -5.47 6.08 4.50
C ARG A 24 -6.75 6.87 4.70
N ARG A 25 -7.82 6.54 3.96
CA ARG A 25 -9.15 7.16 4.15
C ARG A 25 -9.75 6.82 5.52
N TYR A 26 -9.69 5.56 5.94
CA TYR A 26 -10.29 5.13 7.21
C TYR A 26 -9.56 5.73 8.42
N LEU A 27 -8.24 5.87 8.37
CA LEU A 27 -7.50 6.62 9.41
C LEU A 27 -7.93 8.10 9.45
N TYR A 28 -8.13 8.72 8.29
CA TYR A 28 -8.64 10.09 8.21
C TYR A 28 -10.08 10.21 8.77
N PHE A 29 -10.95 9.25 8.45
CA PHE A 29 -12.32 9.19 8.97
C PHE A 29 -12.37 8.97 10.48
N ALA A 30 -11.48 8.12 11.02
CA ALA A 30 -11.34 7.95 12.46
C ALA A 30 -11.02 9.27 13.16
N ASN A 31 -10.09 10.06 12.61
CA ASN A 31 -9.75 11.37 13.17
C ASN A 31 -10.92 12.36 13.12
N LYS A 32 -11.76 12.31 12.06
CA LYS A 32 -12.99 13.11 12.01
C LYS A 32 -14.00 12.67 13.07
N ALA A 33 -14.20 11.37 13.24
CA ALA A 33 -15.09 10.83 14.27
C ALA A 33 -14.63 11.21 15.70
N ASP A 34 -13.32 11.27 15.98
CA ASP A 34 -12.82 11.79 17.26
C ASP A 34 -13.18 13.26 17.49
N ILE A 35 -13.00 14.12 16.46
CA ILE A 35 -13.32 15.55 16.54
C ILE A 35 -14.82 15.76 16.79
N GLU A 36 -15.66 14.90 16.22
CA GLU A 36 -17.12 14.93 16.38
C GLU A 36 -17.59 14.29 17.70
N GLY A 37 -16.70 13.64 18.46
CA GLY A 37 -17.00 13.00 19.74
C GLY A 37 -17.56 11.56 19.63
N TYR A 38 -17.44 10.92 18.46
CA TYR A 38 -17.90 9.55 18.21
C TYR A 38 -16.80 8.51 18.44
N ASN A 39 -16.43 8.30 19.71
CA ASN A 39 -15.30 7.43 20.08
C ASN A 39 -15.43 5.98 19.59
N ASP A 40 -16.62 5.38 19.66
CA ASP A 40 -16.82 4.00 19.20
C ASP A 40 -16.67 3.89 17.68
N VAL A 41 -17.14 4.90 16.94
CA VAL A 41 -17.04 4.97 15.48
C VAL A 41 -15.58 5.14 15.06
N SER A 42 -14.82 6.00 15.75
CA SER A 42 -13.40 6.17 15.46
C SER A 42 -12.59 4.91 15.75
N ALA A 43 -12.92 4.18 16.82
CA ALA A 43 -12.31 2.89 17.13
C ALA A 43 -12.57 1.85 16.03
N VAL A 44 -13.81 1.77 15.52
CA VAL A 44 -14.14 0.88 14.40
C VAL A 44 -13.34 1.25 13.14
N PHE A 45 -13.31 2.54 12.75
CA PHE A 45 -12.53 2.96 11.58
C PHE A 45 -11.03 2.62 11.70
N ARG A 46 -10.43 2.79 12.88
CA ARG A 46 -9.03 2.39 13.11
C ARG A 46 -8.83 0.89 12.97
N SER A 47 -9.73 0.10 13.57
CA SER A 47 -9.67 -1.36 13.45
C SER A 47 -9.84 -1.82 12.00
N THR A 48 -10.72 -1.18 11.22
CA THR A 48 -10.88 -1.48 9.81
C THR A 48 -9.64 -1.09 9.02
N ALA A 49 -9.05 0.09 9.28
CA ALA A 49 -7.81 0.50 8.63
C ALA A 49 -6.66 -0.49 8.86
N GLU A 50 -6.55 -1.04 10.08
CA GLU A 50 -5.57 -2.08 10.39
C GLU A 50 -5.84 -3.37 9.59
N GLY A 51 -7.10 -3.74 9.41
CA GLY A 51 -7.51 -4.83 8.51
C GLY A 51 -7.02 -4.59 7.08
N GLU A 52 -7.20 -3.38 6.55
CA GLU A 52 -6.74 -3.05 5.19
C GLU A 52 -5.20 -3.02 5.07
N THR A 53 -4.48 -2.69 6.14
CA THR A 53 -3.02 -2.88 6.20
C THR A 53 -2.67 -4.35 5.98
N GLY A 54 -3.35 -5.26 6.68
CA GLY A 54 -3.17 -6.69 6.53
C GLY A 54 -3.46 -7.18 5.11
N HIS A 55 -4.57 -6.73 4.51
CA HIS A 55 -4.91 -7.06 3.12
C HIS A 55 -3.85 -6.55 2.12
N ALA A 56 -3.42 -5.28 2.26
CA ALA A 56 -2.40 -4.69 1.41
C ALA A 56 -1.06 -5.43 1.51
N HIS A 57 -0.60 -5.77 2.72
CA HIS A 57 0.62 -6.54 2.92
C HIS A 57 0.51 -7.94 2.33
N GLY A 58 -0.62 -8.63 2.50
CA GLY A 58 -0.84 -9.93 1.87
C GLY A 58 -0.73 -9.89 0.34
N HIS A 59 -1.21 -8.82 -0.31
CA HIS A 59 -1.00 -8.63 -1.74
C HIS A 59 0.47 -8.38 -2.12
N LEU A 60 1.21 -7.62 -1.32
CA LEU A 60 2.64 -7.39 -1.53
C LEU A 60 3.45 -8.68 -1.43
N GLU A 61 3.14 -9.57 -0.49
CA GLU A 61 3.84 -10.86 -0.35
C GLU A 61 3.81 -11.68 -1.65
N TYR A 62 2.67 -11.73 -2.36
CA TYR A 62 2.59 -12.38 -3.67
C TYR A 62 3.40 -11.62 -4.74
N LEU A 63 3.36 -10.29 -4.72
CA LEU A 63 4.03 -9.43 -5.68
C LEU A 63 5.56 -9.40 -5.53
N GLU A 64 6.13 -9.88 -4.43
CA GLU A 64 7.58 -9.96 -4.20
C GLU A 64 8.30 -10.69 -5.35
N THR A 65 7.66 -11.72 -5.90
CA THR A 65 8.17 -12.49 -7.05
C THR A 65 8.09 -11.76 -8.40
N CYS A 66 7.37 -10.64 -8.45
CA CYS A 66 7.11 -9.86 -9.67
C CYS A 66 7.94 -8.57 -9.72
N GLY A 67 8.00 -7.87 -8.58
CA GLY A 67 8.61 -6.55 -8.41
C GLY A 67 7.65 -5.58 -7.71
N ASP A 68 8.23 -4.53 -7.14
CA ASP A 68 7.52 -3.48 -6.39
C ASP A 68 6.43 -2.88 -7.29
N PRO A 69 5.17 -2.82 -6.84
CA PRO A 69 4.08 -2.24 -7.62
C PRO A 69 4.29 -0.77 -8.00
N ALA A 70 5.09 -0.01 -7.24
CA ALA A 70 5.34 1.41 -7.49
C ALA A 70 6.45 1.63 -8.53
N THR A 71 7.55 0.88 -8.44
CA THR A 71 8.76 1.13 -9.26
C THR A 71 9.03 0.04 -10.30
N GLY A 72 8.46 -1.16 -10.13
CA GLY A 72 8.78 -2.35 -10.89
C GLY A 72 10.12 -3.02 -10.52
N LEU A 73 10.88 -2.47 -9.57
CA LEU A 73 12.16 -3.03 -9.13
C LEU A 73 11.97 -4.22 -8.17
N PRO A 74 12.94 -5.13 -8.04
CA PRO A 74 12.88 -6.19 -7.03
C PRO A 74 12.79 -5.63 -5.60
N PHE A 75 12.01 -6.29 -4.74
CA PHE A 75 11.88 -6.01 -3.31
C PHE A 75 11.80 -7.34 -2.54
N GLY A 76 11.74 -7.29 -1.21
CA GLY A 76 11.75 -8.44 -0.30
C GLY A 76 12.81 -8.28 0.79
N GLU A 77 14.06 -8.63 0.47
CA GLU A 77 15.19 -8.39 1.36
C GLU A 77 15.40 -6.89 1.63
N THR A 78 15.85 -6.54 2.84
CA THR A 78 16.03 -5.15 3.27
C THR A 78 16.89 -4.33 2.29
N ALA A 79 17.94 -4.92 1.72
CA ALA A 79 18.78 -4.24 0.74
C ALA A 79 18.04 -3.94 -0.58
N LEU A 80 17.12 -4.79 -1.00
CA LEU A 80 16.27 -4.56 -2.17
C LEU A 80 15.19 -3.52 -1.87
N ASN A 81 14.57 -3.58 -0.69
CA ASN A 81 13.58 -2.61 -0.22
C ASN A 81 14.15 -1.18 -0.21
N LEU A 82 15.38 -1.02 0.29
CA LEU A 82 16.07 0.28 0.26
C LEU A 82 16.31 0.78 -1.17
N LYS A 83 16.71 -0.10 -2.09
CA LYS A 83 16.97 0.29 -3.49
C LYS A 83 15.70 0.75 -4.19
N THR A 84 14.60 0.01 -4.03
CA THR A 84 13.32 0.39 -4.64
C THR A 84 12.78 1.69 -4.03
N ALA A 85 12.85 1.86 -2.71
CA ALA A 85 12.44 3.10 -2.05
C ALA A 85 13.23 4.32 -2.56
N ILE A 86 14.56 4.22 -2.64
CA ILE A 86 15.40 5.30 -3.17
C ILE A 86 15.01 5.64 -4.61
N ALA A 87 14.74 4.64 -5.45
CA ALA A 87 14.34 4.87 -6.83
C ALA A 87 12.99 5.59 -6.93
N GLY A 88 12.01 5.20 -6.11
CA GLY A 88 10.69 5.84 -6.03
C GLY A 88 10.82 7.30 -5.60
N GLU A 89 11.45 7.56 -4.46
CA GLU A 89 11.67 8.92 -3.93
C GLU A 89 12.46 9.80 -4.90
N THR A 90 13.46 9.21 -5.59
CA THR A 90 14.24 9.95 -6.60
C THR A 90 13.36 10.44 -7.72
N HIS A 91 12.54 9.55 -8.29
CA HIS A 91 11.60 9.94 -9.32
C HIS A 91 10.60 11.01 -8.84
N GLU A 92 10.15 10.93 -7.59
CA GLU A 92 9.25 11.93 -7.02
C GLU A 92 9.90 13.32 -6.98
N TYR A 93 11.11 13.48 -6.46
CA TYR A 93 11.74 14.81 -6.37
C TYR A 93 12.37 15.30 -7.68
N THR A 94 12.72 14.42 -8.63
CA THR A 94 13.30 14.85 -9.91
C THR A 94 12.27 15.15 -10.97
N ASP A 95 11.15 14.43 -10.99
CA ASP A 95 10.18 14.46 -12.09
C ASP A 95 8.75 14.82 -11.64
N MET A 96 8.27 14.29 -10.51
CA MET A 96 6.87 14.48 -10.09
C MET A 96 6.63 15.82 -9.36
N TYR A 97 7.54 16.18 -8.44
CA TYR A 97 7.50 17.38 -7.60
C TYR A 97 8.89 18.06 -7.56
N PRO A 98 9.33 18.72 -8.64
CA PRO A 98 10.62 19.42 -8.68
C PRO A 98 10.71 20.64 -7.76
#